data_AF-A0A844X208-F1
#
_entry.id   AF-A0A844X208-F1
#
_cell.length_a   1.000
_cell.length_b   1.000
_cell.length_c   1.000
_cell.angle_alpha   90.00
_cell.angle_beta   90.00
_cell.angle_gamma   90.00
#
_symmetry.space_group_name_H-M   'P 1'
#
loop_
_entity.id
_entity.type
_entity.pdbx_description
1 polymer ?
#
loop_
_entity_poly.entity_id
_entity_poly.type
_entity_poly.pdbx_seq_one_letter_code
_entity_poly.pdbx_strand_id
1 'polypeptide(L)' 'MKQIERKYKIYIFNNLKQLRKTTEEWLEMYNTERPHEALNNMPPIEYRTMKRIV' A
#
# COMPACT_ATOMS: atom_id res chain seq x y z
N MET A 1 -2.02 13.42 10.78
CA MET A 1 -1.85 12.02 10.36
C MET A 1 -3.08 11.64 9.53
N LYS A 2 -2.92 11.33 8.24
CA LYS A 2 -4.05 10.84 7.43
C LYS A 2 -4.37 9.43 7.91
N GLN A 3 -5.37 9.29 8.78
CA GLN A 3 -5.97 7.98 9.05
C GLN A 3 -6.60 7.50 7.75
N ILE A 4 -5.96 6.53 7.09
CA ILE A 4 -6.63 5.80 6.01
C ILE A 4 -7.69 4.96 6.71
N GLU A 5 -8.95 5.37 6.61
CA GLU A 5 -10.09 4.62 7.13
C GLU A 5 -10.00 3.16 6.66
N ARG A 6 -10.10 2.21 7.58
CA ARG A 6 -10.18 0.77 7.26
C ARG A 6 -11.49 0.52 6.52
N LYS A 7 -11.46 0.68 5.20
CA LYS A 7 -12.57 0.35 4.29
C LYS A 7 -12.30 -1.01 3.65
N TYR A 8 -12.98 -2.04 4.14
CA TYR A 8 -12.98 -3.35 3.49
C TYR A 8 -13.82 -3.27 2.21
N LYS A 9 -13.20 -3.55 1.06
CA LYS A 9 -13.87 -3.65 -0.24
C LYS A 9 -13.80 -5.09 -0.71
N ILE A 10 -14.94 -5.63 -1.14
CA ILE A 10 -15.01 -6.93 -1.82
C ILE A 10 -14.76 -6.68 -3.30
N TYR A 11 -13.84 -7.43 -3.91
CA TYR A 11 -13.55 -7.37 -5.33
C TYR A 11 -13.97 -8.67 -6.02
N ILE A 12 -14.74 -8.56 -7.10
CA ILE A 12 -15.06 -9.66 -8.02
C ILE A 12 -14.38 -9.34 -9.34
N PHE A 13 -13.60 -10.30 -9.87
CA PHE A 13 -12.84 -10.14 -11.10
C PHE A 13 -13.40 -11.02 -12.20
N ASN A 14 -13.59 -10.44 -13.38
CA ASN A 14 -14.12 -11.15 -14.54
C ASN A 14 -13.03 -11.83 -15.39
N ASN A 15 -11.76 -11.41 -15.21
CA ASN A 15 -10.61 -12.01 -15.88
C ASN A 15 -9.29 -11.65 -15.18
N LEU A 16 -8.21 -12.32 -15.57
CA LEU A 16 -6.88 -12.13 -15.01
C LEU A 16 -6.29 -10.74 -15.30
N LYS A 17 -6.66 -10.09 -16.41
CA LYS A 17 -6.16 -8.74 -16.74
C LYS A 17 -6.66 -7.72 -15.71
N GLN A 18 -7.94 -7.81 -15.33
CA GLN A 18 -8.53 -6.97 -14.29
C GLN A 18 -7.86 -7.20 -12.93
N LEU A 19 -7.69 -8.47 -12.55
CA LEU A 19 -7.00 -8.85 -11.30
C LEU A 19 -5.59 -8.26 -11.22
N ARG A 20 -4.79 -8.40 -12.29
CA ARG A 20 -3.42 -7.88 -12.35
C ARG A 20 -3.39 -6.37 -12.17
N LYS A 21 -4.19 -5.64 -12.95
CA LYS A 21 -4.26 -4.18 -12.86
C LYS A 21 -4.61 -3.72 -11.44
N THR A 22 -5.65 -4.29 -10.83
CA THR A 22 -6.05 -3.91 -9.47
C THR A 22 -4.99 -4.27 -8.43
N THR A 23 -4.28 -5.38 -8.61
CA THR A 23 -3.19 -5.78 -7.72
C THR A 23 -1.98 -4.85 -7.84
N GLU A 24 -1.64 -4.43 -9.05
CA GLU A 24 -0.56 -3.45 -9.31
C GLU A 24 -0.89 -2.10 -8.67
N GLU A 25 -2.10 -1.58 -8.88
CA GLU A 25 -2.57 -0.34 -8.23
C GLU A 25 -2.53 -0.44 -6.70
N TRP A 26 -2.93 -1.59 -6.15
CA TRP A 26 -2.88 -1.82 -4.70
C TRP A 26 -1.44 -1.89 -4.17
N LEU A 27 -0.54 -2.55 -4.90
CA LEU A 27 0.87 -2.66 -4.54
C LEU A 27 1.56 -1.29 -4.55
N GLU A 28 1.24 -0.44 -5.52
CA GLU A 28 1.76 0.93 -5.56
C GLU A 28 1.34 1.69 -4.31
N MET A 29 0.02 1.80 -4.06
CA MET A 29 -0.53 2.46 -2.87
C MET A 29 0.02 1.89 -1.55
N TYR A 30 0.14 0.57 -1.44
CA TYR A 30 0.70 -0.07 -0.25
C TYR A 30 2.13 0.40 0.02
N ASN A 31 2.97 0.46 -1.01
CA ASN A 31 4.38 0.77 -0.87
C ASN A 31 4.65 2.27 -0.72
N THR A 32 3.81 3.14 -1.30
CA THR A 32 4.07 4.58 -1.39
C THR A 32 3.22 5.43 -0.45
N GLU A 33 2.00 4.99 -0.11
CA GLU A 33 1.04 5.86 0.58
C GLU A 33 0.56 5.30 1.92
N ARG A 34 0.54 3.97 2.09
CA ARG A 34 -0.08 3.35 3.26
C ARG A 34 0.80 3.47 4.52
N PRO A 35 0.34 4.13 5.59
CA PRO A 35 1.09 4.19 6.83
C PRO A 35 0.98 2.85 7.58
N HIS A 36 2.08 2.41 8.17
CA HIS A 36 2.14 1.19 8.98
C HIS A 36 2.62 1.48 10.39
N GLU A 37 1.83 1.13 11.42
CA GLU A 37 2.17 1.35 12.83
C GLU A 37 3.55 0.75 13.19
N ALA A 38 3.85 -0.45 12.70
CA ALA A 38 5.14 -1.11 12.89
C ALA A 38 6.34 -0.36 12.27
N LEU A 39 6.07 0.54 11.32
CA LEU A 39 7.07 1.40 10.67
C LEU A 39 6.97 2.85 11.17
N ASN A 40 6.52 3.08 12.41
CA ASN A 40 6.27 4.41 12.96
C ASN A 40 5.31 5.24 12.08
N ASN A 41 4.30 4.58 11.52
CA ASN A 41 3.31 5.15 10.60
C ASN A 41 3.88 5.67 9.27
N MET A 42 5.07 5.23 8.87
CA MET A 42 5.60 5.51 7.54
C MET A 42 5.09 4.51 6.50
N PRO A 43 4.99 4.94 5.22
CA PRO A 43 4.96 4.04 4.09
C PRO A 43 6.25 3.21 3.98
N PRO A 44 6.17 2.00 3.40
CA PRO A 44 7.34 1.13 3.23
C PRO A 44 8.51 1.77 2.48
N ILE A 45 8.23 2.60 1.46
CA ILE A 45 9.28 3.26 0.69
C ILE A 45 10.06 4.30 1.51
N GLU A 46 9.37 5.03 2.38
CA GLU A 46 10.00 6.02 3.27
C GLU A 46 10.88 5.32 4.29
N TYR A 47 10.38 4.26 4.93
CA TYR A 47 11.15 3.45 5.86
C TYR A 47 12.40 2.86 5.21
N ARG A 48 12.28 2.29 4.00
CA ARG A 48 13.42 1.75 3.23
C ARG A 48 14.45 2.83 2.93
N THR A 49 14.00 4.04 2.59
CA THR A 49 14.89 5.16 2.27
C THR A 49 15.63 5.64 3.52
N MET A 50 14.92 5.77 4.65
CA MET A 50 15.55 6.09 5.93
C MET A 50 16.60 5.05 6.33
N LYS A 51 16.27 3.76 6.26
CA LYS A 51 17.20 2.64 6.58
C LYS A 51 18.40 2.52 5.65
N ARG A 52 18.44 3.21 4.52
CA ARG A 52 19.60 3.27 3.62
C ARG A 52 20.54 4.41 3.94
N ILE A 53 20.07 5.43 4.65
CA ILE A 53 20.82 6.64 4.98
C ILE A 53 21.53 6.47 6.34
N VAL A 54 21.02 5.56 7.19
CA VAL A 54 21.66 5.11 8.45
C VAL A 54 22.41 3.80 8.22
#